data_AF-A0A8R2QW03-F1
#
_entry.id   AF-A0A8R2QW03-F1
#
_cell.length_a   1.000
_cell.length_b   1.000
_cell.length_c   1.000
_cell.angle_alpha   90.00
_cell.angle_beta   90.00
_cell.angle_gamma   90.00
#
_symmetry.space_group_name_H-M   'P 1'
#
loop_
_entity.id
_entity.type
_entity.pdbx_description
1 polymer ?
#
loop_
_entity_poly.entity_id
_entity_poly.type
_entity_poly.pdbx_seq_one_letter_code
_entity_poly.pdbx_strand_id
1 'polypeptide(L)'
;MYLPLHDVSETKYYFRISAKVCFLTVSVPLVAFLCCVIITMVKDFEEANNTHCKVPNIFPSISASVGNFEPQINLAVTLNVLENLSLLGLTHWTSSSNYPYHESCFKTFIGASVFYMLLTCIMLSNCRRRSKLTNKEKYSVKLKWRAFSLNVTSFACAAIFFLRHNRFCEPYVYSMFGFSEYIVVMSNILFHLTSVYDLQIKFIYLTKRGLITE
;
A
#
# COMPACT_ATOMS: atom_id res chain seq x y z
N MET A 1 -54.83 19.71 7.37
CA MET A 1 -54.11 19.39 6.13
C MET A 1 -52.99 18.42 6.52
N TYR A 2 -53.24 17.12 6.39
CA TYR A 2 -52.30 16.07 6.78
C TYR A 2 -51.36 15.80 5.59
N LEU A 3 -50.05 15.96 5.81
CA LEU A 3 -49.01 15.51 4.88
C LEU A 3 -48.77 14.01 5.12
N PRO A 4 -48.75 13.14 4.09
CA PRO A 4 -48.37 11.75 4.28
C PRO A 4 -46.84 11.64 4.41
N LEU A 5 -46.38 11.03 5.50
CA LEU A 5 -45.01 10.56 5.67
C LEU A 5 -44.79 9.37 4.73
N HIS A 6 -43.98 9.58 3.70
CA HIS A 6 -43.49 8.54 2.82
C HIS A 6 -42.46 7.70 3.60
N ASP A 7 -42.85 6.52 4.06
CA ASP A 7 -41.99 5.53 4.71
C ASP A 7 -41.05 4.92 3.65
N VAL A 8 -39.86 5.52 3.51
CA VAL A 8 -38.79 4.93 2.71
C VAL A 8 -38.17 3.82 3.55
N SER A 9 -38.60 2.59 3.31
CA SER A 9 -37.93 1.40 3.84
C SER A 9 -36.47 1.40 3.36
N GLU A 10 -35.53 1.81 4.19
CA GLU A 10 -34.10 1.70 3.87
C GLU A 10 -33.71 0.22 3.76
N THR A 11 -33.56 -0.26 2.53
CA THR A 11 -32.98 -1.56 2.22
C THR A 11 -31.57 -1.64 2.79
N LYS A 12 -31.40 -2.30 3.94
CA LYS A 12 -30.10 -2.65 4.51
C LYS A 12 -29.49 -3.82 3.72
N TYR A 13 -28.45 -3.53 2.95
CA TYR A 13 -27.68 -4.54 2.22
C TYR A 13 -26.66 -5.20 3.16
N TYR A 14 -26.88 -6.45 3.53
CA TYR A 14 -25.91 -7.26 4.28
C TYR A 14 -25.04 -8.06 3.31
N PHE A 15 -23.77 -7.67 3.14
CA PHE A 15 -22.80 -8.48 2.40
C PHE A 15 -22.33 -9.65 3.26
N ARG A 16 -22.79 -10.86 2.93
CA ARG A 16 -22.38 -12.09 3.61
C ARG A 16 -21.05 -12.58 3.01
N ILE A 17 -19.93 -12.17 3.60
CA ILE A 17 -18.61 -12.68 3.20
C ILE A 17 -18.55 -14.17 3.54
N SER A 18 -18.35 -15.02 2.53
CA SER A 18 -18.23 -16.47 2.71
C SER A 18 -16.98 -16.77 3.55
N ALA A 19 -17.11 -17.61 4.56
CA ALA A 19 -15.98 -18.02 5.43
C ALA A 19 -14.78 -18.54 4.62
N LYS A 20 -15.01 -19.11 3.43
CA LYS A 20 -13.98 -19.56 2.49
C LYS A 20 -13.04 -18.43 2.04
N VAL A 21 -13.55 -17.22 1.86
CA VAL A 21 -12.74 -16.04 1.48
C VAL A 21 -11.86 -15.63 2.65
N CYS A 22 -12.38 -15.64 3.88
CA CYS A 22 -11.61 -15.36 5.09
C CYS A 22 -10.48 -16.39 5.29
N PHE A 23 -10.77 -17.69 5.12
CA PHE A 23 -9.75 -18.74 5.17
C PHE A 23 -8.69 -18.58 4.06
N LEU A 24 -9.10 -18.20 2.85
CA LEU A 24 -8.17 -17.93 1.76
C LEU A 24 -7.25 -16.76 2.11
N THR A 25 -7.80 -15.63 2.58
CA THR A 25 -7.02 -14.45 2.98
C THR A 25 -6.04 -14.75 4.12
N VAL A 26 -6.43 -15.57 5.10
CA VAL A 26 -5.56 -15.98 6.23
C VAL A 26 -4.51 -17.01 5.79
N SER A 27 -4.79 -17.82 4.78
CA SER A 27 -3.85 -18.83 4.26
C SER A 27 -2.73 -18.26 3.39
N VAL A 28 -2.96 -17.12 2.74
CA VAL A 28 -1.99 -16.49 1.82
C VAL A 28 -0.67 -16.13 2.53
N PRO A 29 -0.66 -15.48 3.72
CA PRO A 29 0.58 -15.22 4.47
C PRO A 29 1.33 -16.49 4.88
N LEU A 30 0.59 -17.56 5.22
CA LEU A 30 1.19 -18.84 5.61
C LEU A 30 1.90 -19.51 4.42
N VAL A 31 1.26 -19.53 3.25
CA VAL A 31 1.86 -20.07 2.02
C VAL A 31 3.07 -19.24 1.60
N ALA A 32 2.98 -17.91 1.68
CA ALA A 32 4.10 -17.02 1.37
C ALA A 32 5.30 -17.25 2.31
N PHE A 33 5.06 -17.43 3.62
CA PHE A 33 6.09 -17.75 4.60
C PHE A 33 6.78 -19.09 4.30
N LEU A 34 5.99 -20.14 4.06
CA LEU A 34 6.51 -21.47 3.75
C LEU A 34 7.34 -21.47 2.46
N CYS A 35 6.83 -20.83 1.40
CA CYS A 35 7.57 -20.69 0.15
C CYS A 35 8.87 -19.90 0.33
N CYS A 36 8.86 -18.82 1.13
CA CYS A 36 10.05 -18.03 1.41
C CYS A 36 11.12 -18.89 2.10
N VAL A 37 10.78 -19.59 3.18
CA VAL A 37 11.71 -20.47 3.90
C VAL A 37 12.24 -21.58 3.00
N ILE A 38 11.37 -22.23 2.22
CA ILE A 38 11.78 -23.31 1.28
C ILE A 38 12.74 -22.77 0.22
N ILE A 39 12.45 -21.60 -0.37
CA ILE A 39 13.31 -21.00 -1.39
C ILE A 39 14.68 -20.64 -0.79
N THR A 40 14.73 -20.07 0.42
CA THR A 40 15.99 -19.81 1.13
C THR A 40 16.77 -21.11 1.37
N MET A 41 16.09 -22.17 1.83
CA MET A 41 16.74 -23.46 2.09
C MET A 41 17.25 -24.13 0.82
N VAL A 42 16.62 -23.90 -0.35
CA VAL A 42 17.05 -24.48 -1.63
C VAL A 42 18.15 -23.66 -2.30
N LYS A 43 18.10 -22.32 -2.20
CA LYS A 43 19.04 -21.43 -2.91
C LYS A 43 20.27 -21.04 -2.09
N ASP A 44 20.12 -20.81 -0.79
CA ASP A 44 21.13 -20.20 0.07
C ASP A 44 21.30 -20.96 1.40
N PHE A 45 21.33 -22.30 1.34
CA PHE A 45 21.37 -23.16 2.54
C PHE A 45 22.56 -22.87 3.46
N GLU A 46 23.76 -22.73 2.90
CA GLU A 46 24.97 -22.47 3.70
C GLU A 46 24.99 -21.04 4.25
N GLU A 47 24.64 -20.03 3.44
CA GLU A 47 24.63 -18.62 3.84
C GLU A 47 23.56 -18.36 4.93
N ALA A 48 22.36 -18.92 4.77
CA ALA A 48 21.24 -18.69 5.68
C ALA A 48 21.34 -19.47 7.01
N ASN A 49 22.10 -20.57 7.03
CA ASN A 49 22.35 -21.36 8.24
C ASN A 49 23.66 -21.00 8.94
N ASN A 50 24.57 -20.28 8.28
CA ASN A 50 25.81 -19.79 8.88
C ASN A 50 25.56 -18.53 9.70
N THR A 51 25.57 -18.68 11.01
CA THR A 51 25.55 -17.54 11.94
C THR A 51 26.97 -16.99 12.15
N HIS A 52 27.10 -15.84 12.81
CA HIS A 52 28.38 -15.21 13.17
C HIS A 52 29.37 -16.18 13.89
N CYS A 53 28.86 -17.25 14.50
CA CYS A 53 29.65 -18.28 15.17
C CYS A 53 30.09 -19.44 14.26
N LYS A 54 29.75 -19.45 12.96
CA LYS A 54 30.07 -20.50 11.97
C LYS A 54 29.66 -21.92 12.40
N VAL A 55 28.57 -22.04 13.16
CA VAL A 55 27.98 -23.33 13.54
C VAL A 55 26.81 -23.62 12.59
N PRO A 56 26.76 -24.80 11.94
CA PRO A 56 25.71 -25.13 10.99
C PRO A 56 24.37 -25.35 11.71
N ASN A 57 23.33 -24.63 11.28
CA ASN A 57 21.95 -24.83 11.72
C ASN A 57 21.15 -25.60 10.68
N ILE A 58 20.11 -26.32 11.12
CA ILE A 58 19.22 -27.10 10.22
C ILE A 58 18.18 -26.19 9.56
N PHE A 59 17.74 -25.14 10.25
CA PHE A 59 16.75 -24.18 9.75
C PHE A 59 17.29 -22.74 9.85
N PRO A 60 17.09 -21.92 8.80
CA PRO A 60 17.48 -20.52 8.84
C PRO A 60 16.53 -19.74 9.75
N SER A 61 17.03 -18.68 10.39
CA SER A 61 16.14 -17.73 11.10
C SER A 61 15.24 -16.99 10.10
N ILE A 62 14.11 -16.45 10.58
CA ILE A 62 13.23 -15.62 9.74
C ILE A 62 14.01 -14.43 9.14
N SER A 63 14.91 -13.82 9.91
CA SER A 63 15.77 -12.73 9.44
C SER A 63 16.81 -13.17 8.40
N ALA A 64 17.36 -14.39 8.51
CA ALA A 64 18.26 -14.96 7.52
C ALA A 64 17.53 -15.39 6.24
N SER A 65 16.29 -15.85 6.37
CA SER A 65 15.42 -16.25 5.24
C SER A 65 14.91 -15.07 4.44
N VAL A 66 14.67 -13.95 5.12
CA VAL A 66 14.35 -12.67 4.48
C VAL A 66 15.60 -12.05 3.85
N GLY A 67 16.81 -12.38 4.30
CA GLY A 67 18.05 -11.99 3.63
C GLY A 67 18.34 -10.48 3.64
N ASN A 68 19.55 -10.12 3.21
CA ASN A 68 20.03 -8.74 3.03
C ASN A 68 19.32 -8.01 1.87
N PHE A 69 17.97 -7.89 1.89
CA PHE A 69 17.30 -6.90 1.06
C PHE A 69 17.79 -5.51 1.47
N GLU A 70 17.99 -4.62 0.49
CA GLU A 70 18.27 -3.22 0.82
C GLU A 70 17.21 -2.75 1.83
N PRO A 71 17.60 -2.17 2.98
CA PRO A 71 16.66 -1.83 4.06
C PRO A 71 15.49 -0.96 3.59
N GLN A 72 15.68 -0.26 2.47
CA GLN A 72 14.71 0.55 1.76
C GLN A 72 13.51 -0.26 1.23
N ILE A 73 13.71 -1.49 0.74
CA ILE A 73 12.63 -2.36 0.21
C ILE A 73 11.76 -2.87 1.35
N ASN A 74 12.36 -3.40 2.41
CA ASN A 74 11.63 -3.91 3.57
C ASN A 74 10.80 -2.80 4.24
N LEU A 75 11.38 -1.59 4.30
CA LEU A 75 10.69 -0.41 4.78
C LEU A 75 9.50 -0.04 3.89
N ALA A 76 9.68 -0.02 2.56
CA ALA A 76 8.59 0.27 1.61
C ALA A 76 7.44 -0.76 1.71
N VAL A 77 7.75 -2.06 1.83
CA VAL A 77 6.74 -3.11 2.02
C VAL A 77 5.98 -2.91 3.33
N THR A 78 6.71 -2.64 4.43
CA THR A 78 6.10 -2.40 5.75
C THR A 78 5.14 -1.21 5.70
N LEU A 79 5.54 -0.11 5.06
CA LEU A 79 4.70 1.08 4.93
C LEU A 79 3.45 0.82 4.09
N ASN A 80 3.58 0.08 2.99
CA ASN A 80 2.42 -0.30 2.18
C ASN A 80 1.44 -1.19 2.96
N VAL A 81 1.94 -2.11 3.79
CA VAL A 81 1.08 -2.90 4.68
C VAL A 81 0.38 -2.01 5.72
N LEU A 82 1.12 -1.09 6.37
CA LEU A 82 0.54 -0.15 7.33
C LEU A 82 -0.52 0.77 6.71
N GLU A 83 -0.30 1.23 5.47
CA GLU A 83 -1.26 2.01 4.69
C GLU A 83 -2.56 1.22 4.45
N ASN A 84 -2.48 -0.03 4.02
CA ASN A 84 -3.67 -0.85 3.78
C ASN A 84 -4.40 -1.22 5.09
N LEU A 85 -3.67 -1.50 6.17
CA LEU A 85 -4.27 -1.76 7.49
C LEU A 85 -4.99 -0.53 8.04
N SER A 86 -4.43 0.67 7.84
CA SER A 86 -5.07 1.92 8.27
C SER A 86 -6.31 2.26 7.43
N LEU A 87 -6.32 1.96 6.12
CA LEU A 87 -7.54 2.03 5.30
C LEU A 87 -8.63 1.09 5.79
N LEU A 88 -8.28 -0.17 6.10
CA LEU A 88 -9.23 -1.11 6.72
C LEU A 88 -9.75 -0.56 8.05
N GLY A 89 -8.88 0.04 8.86
CA GLY A 89 -9.28 0.71 10.09
C GLY A 89 -10.28 1.85 9.87
N LEU A 90 -10.06 2.72 8.88
CA LEU A 90 -11.00 3.80 8.54
C LEU A 90 -12.38 3.28 8.14
N THR A 91 -12.46 2.08 7.56
CA THR A 91 -13.76 1.45 7.24
C THR A 91 -14.41 0.79 8.45
N HIS A 92 -13.65 0.37 9.44
CA HIS A 92 -14.16 -0.30 10.63
C HIS A 92 -14.58 0.69 11.73
N TRP A 93 -13.74 1.67 12.05
CA TRP A 93 -14.01 2.67 13.08
C TRP A 93 -14.61 3.93 12.45
N THR A 94 -15.90 4.20 12.72
CA THR A 94 -16.55 5.40 12.21
C THR A 94 -16.17 6.64 13.02
N SER A 95 -16.07 7.79 12.33
CA SER A 95 -15.76 9.09 12.95
C SER A 95 -16.77 9.55 14.00
N SER A 96 -18.02 9.04 13.95
CA SER A 96 -19.10 9.40 14.87
C SER A 96 -19.14 8.55 16.15
N SER A 97 -18.66 7.30 16.11
CA SER A 97 -18.72 6.38 17.26
C SER A 97 -17.39 6.30 18.02
N ASN A 98 -16.27 6.39 17.30
CA ASN A 98 -14.94 6.10 17.84
C ASN A 98 -13.89 7.04 17.24
N TYR A 99 -14.08 8.35 17.47
CA TYR A 99 -13.25 9.42 16.90
C TYR A 99 -11.72 9.24 17.14
N PRO A 100 -11.23 8.89 18.36
CA PRO A 100 -9.78 8.77 18.59
C PRO A 100 -9.09 7.70 17.73
N TYR A 101 -9.78 6.57 17.51
CA TYR A 101 -9.27 5.49 16.67
C TYR A 101 -9.34 5.87 15.19
N HIS A 102 -10.46 6.46 14.75
CA HIS A 102 -10.62 6.95 13.38
C HIS A 102 -9.55 8.00 13.02
N GLU A 103 -9.32 8.98 13.90
CA GLU A 103 -8.29 10.01 13.71
C GLU A 103 -6.87 9.41 13.64
N SER A 104 -6.59 8.42 14.50
CA SER A 104 -5.28 7.73 14.48
C SER A 104 -5.08 6.97 13.18
N CYS A 105 -6.08 6.20 12.73
CA CYS A 105 -6.03 5.49 11.44
C CYS A 105 -5.84 6.46 10.27
N PHE A 106 -6.52 7.61 10.27
CA PHE A 106 -6.37 8.62 9.22
C PHE A 106 -4.94 9.17 9.15
N LYS A 107 -4.37 9.58 10.29
CA LYS A 107 -2.99 10.07 10.36
C LYS A 107 -1.98 9.02 9.93
N THR A 108 -2.17 7.76 10.36
CA THR A 108 -1.32 6.64 9.95
C THR A 108 -1.40 6.37 8.46
N PHE A 109 -2.59 6.42 7.86
CA PHE A 109 -2.78 6.25 6.41
C PHE A 109 -1.99 7.29 5.62
N ILE A 110 -2.18 8.57 5.91
CA ILE A 110 -1.49 9.66 5.21
C ILE A 110 0.02 9.57 5.43
N GLY A 111 0.47 9.34 6.67
CA GLY A 111 1.89 9.24 6.98
C GLY A 111 2.57 8.08 6.27
N ALA A 112 1.95 6.89 6.31
CA ALA A 112 2.45 5.70 5.65
C ALA A 112 2.48 5.85 4.12
N SER A 113 1.40 6.37 3.51
CA SER A 113 1.30 6.53 2.06
C SER A 113 2.29 7.57 1.53
N VAL A 114 2.42 8.74 2.17
CA VAL A 114 3.37 9.79 1.75
C VAL A 114 4.81 9.29 1.85
N PHE A 115 5.16 8.60 2.93
CA PHE A 115 6.51 8.08 3.11
C PHE A 115 6.81 6.91 2.16
N TYR A 116 5.84 6.02 1.93
CA TYR A 116 5.93 4.96 0.92
C TYR A 116 6.15 5.52 -0.49
N MET A 117 5.36 6.52 -0.89
CA MET A 117 5.50 7.17 -2.20
C MET A 117 6.86 7.83 -2.36
N LEU A 118 7.33 8.54 -1.33
CA LEU A 118 8.63 9.21 -1.33
C LEU A 118 9.78 8.20 -1.47
N LEU A 119 9.79 7.15 -0.64
CA LEU A 119 10.80 6.10 -0.71
C LEU A 119 10.82 5.43 -2.08
N THR A 120 9.65 5.04 -2.59
CA THR A 120 9.53 4.40 -3.91
C THR A 120 10.02 5.33 -5.03
N CYS A 121 9.67 6.62 -4.99
CA CYS A 121 10.18 7.62 -5.94
C CYS A 121 11.70 7.77 -5.86
N ILE A 122 12.28 7.86 -4.66
CA ILE A 122 13.73 7.99 -4.44
C ILE A 122 14.45 6.73 -4.94
N MET A 123 13.97 5.55 -4.54
CA MET A 123 14.53 4.26 -4.95
C MET A 123 14.52 4.13 -6.47
N LEU A 124 13.38 4.38 -7.13
CA LEU A 124 13.27 4.31 -8.58
C LEU A 124 14.15 5.35 -9.29
N SER A 125 14.31 6.54 -8.70
CA SER A 125 15.18 7.60 -9.24
C SER A 125 16.66 7.23 -9.10
N ASN A 126 17.05 6.61 -7.99
CA ASN A 126 18.43 6.19 -7.72
C ASN A 126 18.83 4.95 -8.53
N CYS A 127 18.00 3.91 -8.55
CA CYS A 127 18.23 2.69 -9.32
C CYS A 127 18.34 2.98 -10.84
N ARG A 128 17.53 3.93 -11.34
CA ARG A 128 17.53 4.30 -12.78
C ARG A 128 18.64 5.24 -13.22
N ARG A 129 19.47 5.75 -12.29
CA ARG A 129 20.67 6.54 -12.62
C ARG A 129 21.79 5.69 -13.26
N ARG A 130 21.67 4.35 -13.26
CA ARG A 130 22.73 3.39 -13.62
C ARG A 130 22.63 2.70 -15.00
N SER A 131 21.59 2.89 -15.83
CA SER A 131 21.49 2.15 -17.13
C SER A 131 20.65 2.85 -18.24
N LYS A 132 20.84 2.43 -19.50
CA LYS A 132 20.08 2.83 -20.70
C LYS A 132 18.59 2.50 -20.52
N LEU A 133 17.79 3.51 -20.18
CA LEU A 133 16.41 3.35 -19.77
C LEU A 133 15.40 3.45 -20.94
N THR A 134 14.38 2.61 -20.94
CA THR A 134 13.29 2.62 -21.94
C THR A 134 12.41 3.88 -21.78
N ASN A 135 11.83 4.41 -22.86
CA ASN A 135 10.98 5.62 -22.78
C ASN A 135 9.75 5.43 -21.85
N LYS A 136 9.18 4.22 -21.79
CA LYS A 136 8.06 3.88 -20.88
C LYS A 136 8.43 4.02 -19.41
N GLU A 137 9.66 3.67 -19.08
CA GLU A 137 10.21 3.72 -17.72
C GLU A 137 10.47 5.17 -17.27
N LYS A 138 10.96 6.03 -18.16
CA LYS A 138 11.09 7.48 -17.89
C LYS A 138 9.72 8.11 -17.62
N TYR A 139 8.72 7.71 -18.39
CA TYR A 139 7.35 8.17 -18.21
C TYR A 139 6.77 7.74 -16.86
N SER A 140 6.94 6.47 -16.46
CA SER A 140 6.51 5.93 -15.16
C SER A 140 7.05 6.76 -13.99
N VAL A 141 8.36 7.05 -13.96
CA VAL A 141 8.99 7.84 -12.88
C VAL A 141 8.44 9.27 -12.83
N LYS A 142 8.28 9.91 -13.99
CA LYS A 142 7.72 11.26 -14.07
C LYS A 142 6.27 11.28 -13.56
N LEU A 143 5.48 10.25 -13.87
CA LEU A 143 4.11 10.12 -13.40
C LEU A 143 4.04 9.89 -11.88
N LYS A 144 4.92 9.04 -11.32
CA LYS A 144 5.03 8.83 -9.87
C LYS A 144 5.38 10.10 -9.10
N TRP A 145 6.37 10.86 -9.57
CA TRP A 145 6.71 12.16 -8.97
C TRP A 145 5.55 13.15 -9.04
N ARG A 146 4.81 13.19 -10.16
CA ARG A 146 3.61 14.02 -10.29
C ARG A 146 2.50 13.61 -9.33
N ALA A 147 2.24 12.30 -9.19
CA ALA A 147 1.24 11.77 -8.27
C ALA A 147 1.62 12.08 -6.81
N PHE A 148 2.89 11.93 -6.43
CA PHE A 148 3.41 12.32 -5.11
C PHE A 148 3.23 13.82 -4.84
N SER A 149 3.65 14.68 -5.76
CA SER A 149 3.50 16.13 -5.58
C SER A 149 2.03 16.57 -5.50
N LEU A 150 1.16 15.96 -6.30
CA LEU A 150 -0.29 16.20 -6.24
C LEU A 150 -0.85 15.79 -4.87
N ASN A 151 -0.50 14.60 -4.38
CA ASN A 151 -0.95 14.08 -3.09
C ASN A 151 -0.58 15.02 -1.93
N VAL A 152 0.69 15.41 -1.83
CA VAL A 152 1.20 16.30 -0.77
C VAL A 152 0.53 17.68 -0.83
N THR A 153 0.39 18.25 -2.04
CA THR A 153 -0.24 19.57 -2.22
C THR A 153 -1.72 19.52 -1.83
N SER A 154 -2.45 18.50 -2.26
CA SER A 154 -3.87 18.33 -1.92
C SER A 154 -4.09 18.09 -0.43
N PHE A 155 -3.19 17.35 0.24
CA PHE A 155 -3.25 17.18 1.68
C PHE A 155 -3.00 18.51 2.42
N ALA A 156 -2.03 19.32 1.98
CA ALA A 156 -1.80 20.65 2.53
C ALA A 156 -3.03 21.57 2.33
N CYS A 157 -3.64 21.55 1.14
CA CYS A 157 -4.88 22.28 0.88
C CYS A 157 -6.04 21.82 1.78
N ALA A 158 -6.21 20.51 1.97
CA ALA A 158 -7.22 19.96 2.88
C ALA A 158 -7.01 20.46 4.32
N ALA A 159 -5.77 20.44 4.82
CA ALA A 159 -5.44 20.95 6.15
C ALA A 159 -5.77 22.46 6.29
N ILE A 160 -5.46 23.27 5.27
CA ILE A 160 -5.79 24.70 5.25
C ILE A 160 -7.30 24.91 5.28
N PHE A 161 -8.08 24.21 4.45
CA PHE A 161 -9.54 24.34 4.43
C PHE A 161 -10.18 23.88 5.73
N PHE A 162 -9.68 22.81 6.34
CA PHE A 162 -10.15 22.34 7.64
C PHE A 162 -9.91 23.38 8.73
N LEU A 163 -8.69 23.93 8.83
CA LEU A 163 -8.38 24.99 9.79
C LEU A 163 -9.18 26.26 9.54
N ARG A 164 -9.38 26.64 8.27
CA ARG A 164 -10.17 27.82 7.89
C ARG A 164 -11.65 27.65 8.25
N HIS A 165 -12.22 26.49 7.95
CA HIS A 165 -13.62 26.19 8.28
C HIS A 165 -13.85 26.27 9.79
N ASN A 166 -12.97 25.65 10.59
CA ASN A 166 -13.10 25.64 12.05
C ASN A 166 -12.90 27.02 12.71
N ARG A 167 -12.23 27.96 12.03
CA ARG A 167 -12.02 29.33 12.54
C ARG A 167 -13.10 30.32 12.11
N PHE A 168 -13.57 30.24 10.87
CA PHE A 168 -14.42 31.27 10.27
C PHE A 168 -15.84 30.81 9.92
N CYS A 169 -16.13 29.50 9.95
CA CYS A 169 -17.45 28.92 9.63
C CYS A 169 -18.05 29.41 8.29
N GLU A 170 -17.21 29.68 7.30
CA GLU A 170 -17.66 30.13 5.98
C GLU A 170 -18.39 29.00 5.22
N PRO A 171 -19.48 29.31 4.50
CA PRO A 171 -20.18 28.33 3.67
C PRO A 171 -19.27 27.83 2.54
N TYR A 172 -19.49 26.59 2.08
CA TYR A 172 -18.77 25.92 0.99
C TYR A 172 -17.29 25.54 1.24
N VAL A 173 -16.63 26.11 2.26
CA VAL A 173 -15.23 25.75 2.59
C VAL A 173 -15.11 24.27 2.97
N TYR A 174 -16.12 23.72 3.65
CA TYR A 174 -16.17 22.29 3.99
C TYR A 174 -16.30 21.38 2.75
N SER A 175 -16.99 21.83 1.70
CA SER A 175 -17.06 21.11 0.44
C SER A 175 -15.72 21.10 -0.29
N MET A 176 -14.96 22.20 -0.24
CA MET A 176 -13.59 22.27 -0.79
C MET A 176 -12.59 21.42 -0.01
N PHE A 177 -12.78 21.28 1.30
CA PHE A 177 -12.07 20.32 2.13
C PHE A 177 -12.30 18.89 1.61
N GLY A 178 -13.55 18.45 1.49
CA GLY A 178 -13.86 17.11 0.98
C GLY A 178 -13.36 16.86 -0.45
N PHE A 179 -13.44 17.88 -1.33
CA PHE A 179 -12.85 17.79 -2.67
C PHE A 179 -11.33 17.54 -2.64
N SER A 180 -10.62 18.22 -1.72
CA SER A 180 -9.17 18.03 -1.55
C SER A 180 -8.84 16.64 -1.04
N GLU A 181 -9.63 16.08 -0.12
CA GLU A 181 -9.49 14.70 0.35
C GLU A 181 -9.67 13.67 -0.78
N TYR A 182 -10.66 13.88 -1.65
CA TYR A 182 -10.83 13.00 -2.82
C TYR A 182 -9.62 13.01 -3.75
N ILE A 183 -8.97 14.17 -3.95
CA ILE A 183 -7.76 14.25 -4.76
C ILE A 183 -6.59 13.49 -4.08
N VAL A 184 -6.47 13.56 -2.75
CA VAL A 184 -5.48 12.76 -2.00
C VAL A 184 -5.68 11.27 -2.24
N VAL A 185 -6.92 10.78 -2.11
CA VAL A 185 -7.23 9.36 -2.34
C VAL A 185 -6.97 8.96 -3.80
N MET A 186 -7.44 9.77 -4.76
CA MET A 186 -7.26 9.49 -6.18
C MET A 186 -5.78 9.48 -6.60
N SER A 187 -4.99 10.43 -6.13
CA SER A 187 -3.56 10.48 -6.40
C SER A 187 -2.80 9.30 -5.80
N ASN A 188 -3.24 8.79 -4.64
CA ASN A 188 -2.69 7.58 -4.04
C ASN A 188 -3.00 6.33 -4.89
N ILE A 189 -4.26 6.16 -5.31
CA ILE A 189 -4.65 5.06 -6.21
C ILE A 189 -3.86 5.12 -7.52
N LEU A 190 -3.77 6.31 -8.13
CA LEU A 190 -2.99 6.52 -9.35
C LEU A 190 -1.52 6.15 -9.15
N PHE A 191 -0.93 6.49 -7.99
CA PHE A 191 0.43 6.10 -7.67
C PHE A 191 0.60 4.58 -7.64
N HIS A 192 -0.28 3.85 -6.98
CA HIS A 192 -0.23 2.37 -6.96
C HIS A 192 -0.45 1.77 -8.35
N LEU A 193 -1.37 2.33 -9.16
CA LEU A 193 -1.61 1.90 -10.54
C LEU A 193 -0.38 2.10 -11.45
N THR A 194 0.44 3.13 -11.21
CA THR A 194 1.66 3.32 -12.02
C THR A 194 2.64 2.15 -11.95
N SER A 195 2.56 1.32 -10.90
CA SER A 195 3.40 0.12 -10.73
C SER A 195 3.19 -0.91 -11.85
N VAL A 196 2.04 -0.88 -12.55
CA VAL A 196 1.81 -1.69 -13.75
C VAL A 196 2.83 -1.39 -14.86
N TYR A 197 3.30 -0.14 -14.95
CA TYR A 197 4.31 0.24 -15.94
C TYR A 197 5.75 -0.16 -15.54
N ASP A 198 5.98 -0.44 -14.26
CA ASP A 198 7.29 -0.85 -13.73
C ASP A 198 7.45 -2.38 -13.72
N LEU A 199 6.34 -3.12 -13.63
CA LEU A 199 6.34 -4.57 -13.83
C LEU A 199 6.52 -4.87 -15.32
N GLN A 200 7.76 -5.14 -15.73
CA GLN A 200 7.99 -5.88 -16.96
C GLN A 200 7.44 -7.28 -16.75
N ILE A 201 6.27 -7.57 -17.32
CA ILE A 201 5.72 -8.92 -17.36
C ILE A 201 6.71 -9.76 -18.19
N LYS A 202 7.65 -10.42 -17.52
CA LYS A 202 8.40 -11.53 -18.09
C LYS A 202 7.45 -12.71 -18.11
N PHE A 203 7.02 -13.11 -19.31
CA PHE A 203 6.18 -14.29 -19.45
C PHE A 203 7.03 -15.51 -19.11
N ILE A 204 6.72 -16.15 -17.97
CA ILE A 204 7.33 -17.41 -17.61
C ILE A 204 6.60 -18.50 -18.39
N TYR A 205 7.24 -19.05 -19.42
CA TYR A 205 6.70 -20.17 -20.17
C TYR A 205 7.09 -21.48 -19.47
N LEU A 206 6.09 -22.25 -19.05
CA LEU A 206 6.28 -23.64 -18.62
C LEU A 206 6.28 -24.53 -19.87
N THR A 207 7.48 -24.91 -20.33
CA THR A 207 7.62 -25.94 -21.37
C THR A 207 7.94 -27.28 -20.72
N LYS A 208 7.66 -28.39 -21.43
CA LYS A 208 7.98 -29.76 -20.96
C LYS A 208 9.48 -29.99 -20.70
N ARG A 209 10.35 -29.05 -21.08
CA ARG A 209 11.82 -29.09 -20.90
C ARG A 209 12.37 -28.11 -19.86
N GLY A 210 11.52 -27.35 -19.14
CA GLY A 210 11.95 -26.42 -18.09
C GLY A 210 11.23 -25.07 -18.11
N LEU A 211 11.63 -24.19 -17.18
CA LEU A 211 11.17 -22.81 -17.07
C LEU A 211 12.03 -21.91 -17.95
N ILE A 212 11.43 -21.25 -18.94
CA ILE A 212 12.10 -20.27 -19.80
C ILE A 212 11.56 -18.88 -19.43
N THR A 213 12.47 -17.95 -19.12
CA THR A 213 12.15 -16.55 -18.83
C THR A 213 12.64 -15.65 -19.96
N GLU A 214 11.74 -14.99 -20.67
CA GLU A 214 12.04 -13.84 -21.56
C GLU A 214 11.60 -12.53 -20.90
#